data_AF-A0A1N7I5M8-F1
#
_entry.id   AF-A0A1N7I5M8-F1
#
_cell.length_a   1.000
_cell.length_b   1.000
_cell.length_c   1.000
_cell.angle_alpha   90.00
_cell.angle_beta   90.00
_cell.angle_gamma   90.00
#
_symmetry.space_group_name_H-M   'P 1'
#
loop_
_entity.id
_entity.type
_entity.pdbx_description
1 polymer ?
#
loop_
_entity_poly.entity_id
_entity_poly.type
_entity_poly.pdbx_seq_one_letter_code
_entity_poly.pdbx_strand_id
1 'polypeptide(L)'
;MKIMRKFLLSMMVFVAALSFNACNDSNAEQQMSQDETISKNLTDLGKTVPVGIEDENGTLKVSFIVTAQFYTITPTKENEKYISLIREALENESPIQVFINPKTHEIAKVEKGSEEDIRYFKSAFTKEAKNETNKLTSVLPNIATLNSMFALIKNQACGTSTASSPCITFRYPVDGCYARAHKMRQILINNGYDCEKQFVYGNLRASTGTCCVSWSYHVAILVSYKNASGVTEKRIIDPSLFPSGPVTDTAWRNACINTSCGSASVSSYANTAGNVYYRSPTASYLYDNNLVNTNCVLNIFSSLSGCSPSPAPNVGGCGF
;
A
#
# COMPACT_ATOMS: atom_id res chain seq x y z
N MET A 1 -63.10 58.21 14.43
CA MET A 1 -62.36 59.31 13.78
C MET A 1 -61.81 58.77 12.45
N LYS A 2 -62.31 59.33 11.34
CA LYS A 2 -61.86 59.30 9.92
C LYS A 2 -61.42 57.96 9.26
N ILE A 3 -62.25 57.39 8.38
CA ILE A 3 -62.22 57.48 6.88
C ILE A 3 -61.09 56.59 6.29
N MET A 4 -61.30 55.39 5.74
CA MET A 4 -62.09 54.90 4.59
C MET A 4 -61.50 55.23 3.20
N ARG A 5 -61.46 54.19 2.33
CA ARG A 5 -61.44 54.14 0.84
C ARG A 5 -60.13 53.58 0.24
N LYS A 6 -60.08 52.76 -0.83
CA LYS A 6 -61.02 52.09 -1.77
C LYS A 6 -60.12 51.24 -2.72
N PHE A 7 -60.39 49.95 -3.01
CA PHE A 7 -61.15 49.38 -4.15
C PHE A 7 -60.31 48.86 -5.34
N LEU A 8 -60.89 47.86 -6.04
CA LEU A 8 -60.54 47.14 -7.30
C LEU A 8 -59.87 45.78 -7.05
N LEU A 9 -60.49 44.60 -7.13
CA LEU A 9 -61.55 43.99 -7.97
C LEU A 9 -61.14 43.65 -9.43
N SER A 10 -61.46 42.41 -9.82
CA SER A 10 -61.39 41.74 -11.14
C SER A 10 -60.14 40.85 -11.33
N MET A 11 -60.18 39.61 -11.83
CA MET A 11 -61.20 38.84 -12.54
C MET A 11 -60.86 37.34 -12.43
N MET A 12 -61.86 36.47 -12.30
CA MET A 12 -61.73 35.02 -12.54
C MET A 12 -61.49 34.75 -14.03
N VAL A 13 -60.60 33.81 -14.36
CA VAL A 13 -60.71 33.00 -15.58
C VAL A 13 -60.33 31.55 -15.23
N PHE A 14 -61.32 30.67 -15.36
CA PHE A 14 -61.19 29.22 -15.45
C PHE A 14 -60.50 28.84 -16.77
N VAL A 15 -59.46 27.99 -16.74
CA VAL A 15 -59.09 27.16 -17.90
C VAL A 15 -58.78 25.74 -17.45
N ALA A 16 -59.28 24.82 -18.26
CA ALA A 16 -59.49 23.40 -18.08
C ALA A 16 -58.23 22.56 -17.80
N ALA A 17 -58.50 21.43 -17.14
CA ALA A 17 -57.64 20.26 -17.10
C ALA A 17 -57.35 19.75 -18.53
N LEU A 18 -56.07 19.43 -18.78
CA LEU A 18 -55.67 18.54 -19.86
C LEU A 18 -54.84 17.40 -19.25
N SER A 19 -55.46 16.24 -19.19
CA SER A 19 -54.81 14.95 -19.05
C SER A 19 -54.07 14.60 -20.33
N PHE A 20 -52.76 14.38 -20.25
CA PHE A 20 -52.01 13.62 -21.24
C PHE A 20 -51.44 12.37 -20.56
N ASN A 21 -51.92 11.21 -20.98
CA ASN A 21 -51.18 9.96 -20.87
C ASN A 21 -50.04 10.01 -21.89
N ALA A 22 -48.80 9.88 -21.41
CA ALA A 22 -47.68 9.47 -22.24
C ALA A 22 -46.86 8.45 -21.43
N CYS A 23 -46.90 7.20 -21.89
CA CYS A 23 -46.05 6.13 -21.40
C CYS A 23 -44.61 6.32 -21.89
N ASN A 24 -43.70 5.80 -21.06
CA ASN A 24 -42.42 5.18 -21.43
C ASN A 24 -41.22 6.09 -21.67
N ASP A 25 -40.49 6.41 -20.58
CA ASP A 25 -39.06 6.07 -20.48
C ASP A 25 -38.56 6.18 -19.04
N SER A 26 -38.81 5.16 -18.20
CA SER A 26 -38.40 5.15 -16.79
C SER A 26 -37.03 4.51 -16.53
N ASN A 27 -36.25 4.21 -17.58
CA ASN A 27 -34.96 3.51 -17.43
C ASN A 27 -33.76 4.46 -17.23
N ALA A 28 -33.84 5.73 -17.61
CA ALA A 28 -32.69 6.65 -17.53
C ALA A 28 -32.52 7.27 -16.12
N GLU A 29 -33.62 7.58 -15.42
CA GLU A 29 -33.56 8.21 -14.09
C GLU A 29 -33.33 7.20 -12.96
N GLN A 30 -33.71 5.93 -13.13
CA GLN A 30 -33.40 4.88 -12.15
C GLN A 30 -31.92 4.46 -12.17
N GLN A 31 -31.25 4.57 -13.32
CA GLN A 31 -29.84 4.18 -13.50
C GLN A 31 -28.89 5.18 -12.83
N MET A 32 -29.17 6.49 -12.90
CA MET A 32 -28.42 7.53 -12.18
C MET A 32 -28.53 7.40 -10.65
N SER A 33 -29.70 7.02 -10.13
CA SER A 33 -29.89 6.90 -8.67
C SER A 33 -29.19 5.68 -8.07
N GLN A 34 -29.06 4.58 -8.82
CA GLN A 34 -28.38 3.36 -8.36
C GLN A 34 -26.86 3.52 -8.37
N ASP A 35 -26.27 4.12 -9.40
CA ASP A 35 -24.81 4.33 -9.49
C ASP A 35 -24.29 5.28 -8.39
N GLU A 36 -25.04 6.33 -8.04
CA GLU A 36 -24.69 7.22 -6.92
C GLU A 36 -24.85 6.54 -5.54
N THR A 37 -25.82 5.63 -5.40
CA THR A 37 -26.07 4.94 -4.13
C THR A 37 -25.08 3.80 -3.89
N ILE A 38 -24.66 3.09 -4.95
CA ILE A 38 -23.58 2.09 -4.90
C ILE A 38 -22.25 2.78 -4.59
N SER A 39 -21.98 3.94 -5.21
CA SER A 39 -20.77 4.74 -4.95
C SER A 39 -20.61 5.20 -3.50
N LYS A 40 -21.70 5.41 -2.75
CA LYS A 40 -21.64 5.90 -1.35
C LYS A 40 -21.24 4.83 -0.33
N ASN A 41 -21.29 3.55 -0.69
CA ASN A 41 -21.01 2.44 0.22
C ASN A 41 -19.68 1.74 -0.07
N LEU A 42 -18.92 2.14 -1.09
CA LEU A 42 -17.61 1.56 -1.36
C LEU A 42 -16.52 2.27 -0.55
N THR A 43 -15.47 1.52 -0.22
CA THR A 43 -14.24 2.11 0.35
C THR A 43 -13.33 2.54 -0.79
N ASP A 44 -13.07 3.85 -0.89
CA ASP A 44 -12.09 4.37 -1.84
C ASP A 44 -10.67 4.05 -1.36
N LEU A 45 -9.94 3.23 -2.13
CA LEU A 45 -8.53 2.93 -1.88
C LEU A 45 -7.62 4.08 -2.37
N GLY A 46 -8.17 4.97 -3.20
CA GLY A 46 -7.46 6.02 -3.89
C GLY A 46 -6.88 5.58 -5.23
N LYS A 47 -5.98 6.40 -5.74
CA LYS A 47 -5.31 6.21 -7.02
C LYS A 47 -4.03 5.42 -6.80
N THR A 48 -3.82 4.39 -7.60
CA THR A 48 -2.68 3.47 -7.48
C THR A 48 -2.31 2.87 -8.83
N VAL A 49 -1.19 2.16 -8.89
CA VAL A 49 -0.69 1.48 -10.09
C VAL A 49 -0.66 -0.03 -9.82
N PRO A 50 -1.37 -0.86 -10.61
CA PRO A 50 -1.28 -2.30 -10.49
C PRO A 50 0.10 -2.80 -10.94
N VAL A 51 0.64 -3.77 -10.22
CA VAL A 51 1.98 -4.34 -10.47
C VAL A 51 1.98 -5.85 -10.64
N GLY A 52 0.81 -6.48 -10.51
CA GLY A 52 0.61 -7.88 -10.81
C GLY A 52 -0.87 -8.24 -10.83
N ILE A 53 -1.20 -9.24 -11.66
CA ILE A 53 -2.50 -9.90 -11.66
C ILE A 53 -2.29 -11.39 -11.93
N GLU A 54 -2.80 -12.24 -11.04
CA GLU A 54 -2.64 -13.70 -11.11
C GLU A 54 -3.98 -14.38 -10.82
N ASP A 55 -4.28 -15.49 -11.50
CA ASP A 55 -5.44 -16.32 -11.19
C ASP A 55 -5.08 -17.32 -10.09
N GLU A 56 -5.82 -17.28 -8.97
CA GLU A 56 -5.74 -18.26 -7.91
C GLU A 56 -7.13 -18.87 -7.69
N ASN A 57 -7.35 -20.08 -8.22
CA ASN A 57 -8.59 -20.84 -8.10
C ASN A 57 -9.84 -20.11 -8.62
N GLY A 58 -9.74 -19.44 -9.77
CA GLY A 58 -10.87 -18.75 -10.41
C GLY A 58 -11.18 -17.38 -9.82
N THR A 59 -10.32 -16.86 -8.94
CA THR A 59 -10.35 -15.48 -8.46
C THR A 59 -9.04 -14.79 -8.84
N LEU A 60 -9.13 -13.59 -9.39
CA LEU A 60 -7.94 -12.84 -9.77
C LEU A 60 -7.41 -12.09 -8.55
N LYS A 61 -6.15 -12.35 -8.20
CA LYS A 61 -5.38 -11.58 -7.20
C LYS A 61 -4.64 -10.46 -7.89
N VAL A 62 -4.84 -9.25 -7.39
CA VAL A 62 -4.25 -8.01 -7.91
C VAL A 62 -3.32 -7.45 -6.84
N SER A 63 -2.13 -7.03 -7.24
CA SER A 63 -1.19 -6.32 -6.38
C SER A 63 -0.98 -4.90 -6.90
N PHE A 64 -0.74 -3.96 -5.98
CA PHE A 64 -0.56 -2.56 -6.28
C PHE A 64 0.81 -2.06 -5.78
N ILE A 65 1.27 -0.93 -6.31
CA ILE A 65 2.50 -0.30 -5.81
C ILE A 65 2.40 -0.01 -4.31
N VAL A 66 3.55 -0.03 -3.64
CA VAL A 66 3.72 0.28 -2.20
C VAL A 66 3.06 -0.72 -1.25
N THR A 67 1.74 -0.93 -1.29
CA THR A 67 1.06 -1.90 -0.39
C THR A 67 1.53 -3.32 -0.66
N ALA A 68 1.82 -4.07 0.41
CA ALA A 68 2.16 -5.48 0.30
C ALA A 68 0.92 -6.37 0.13
N GLN A 69 -0.29 -5.83 0.34
CA GLN A 69 -1.53 -6.61 0.39
C GLN A 69 -1.95 -7.06 -1.02
N PHE A 70 -2.63 -8.21 -1.09
CA PHE A 70 -3.37 -8.63 -2.28
C PHE A 70 -4.81 -8.14 -2.21
N TYR A 71 -5.33 -7.70 -3.35
CA TYR A 71 -6.74 -7.44 -3.58
C TYR A 71 -7.31 -8.51 -4.50
N THR A 72 -8.62 -8.71 -4.50
CA THR A 72 -9.26 -9.76 -5.29
C THR A 72 -10.36 -9.21 -6.18
N ILE A 73 -10.50 -9.75 -7.38
CA ILE A 73 -11.65 -9.49 -8.26
C ILE A 73 -12.08 -10.79 -8.92
N THR A 74 -13.37 -11.12 -8.83
CA THR A 74 -13.93 -12.32 -9.46
C THR A 74 -14.22 -12.04 -10.94
N PRO A 75 -13.80 -12.92 -11.87
CA PRO A 75 -14.02 -12.75 -13.31
C PRO A 75 -15.48 -13.03 -13.72
N THR A 76 -16.37 -12.12 -13.36
CA THR A 76 -17.77 -12.10 -13.81
C THR A 76 -17.93 -11.20 -15.04
N LYS A 77 -19.06 -11.30 -15.74
CA LYS A 77 -19.38 -10.39 -16.87
C LYS A 77 -19.43 -8.92 -16.44
N GLU A 78 -19.90 -8.66 -15.22
CA GLU A 78 -19.98 -7.31 -14.63
C GLU A 78 -18.58 -6.72 -14.40
N ASN A 79 -17.61 -7.56 -14.03
CA ASN A 79 -16.25 -7.15 -13.73
C ASN A 79 -15.32 -7.13 -14.96
N GLU A 80 -15.76 -7.59 -16.12
CA GLU A 80 -14.93 -7.71 -17.33
C GLU A 80 -14.27 -6.38 -17.71
N LYS A 81 -15.03 -5.28 -17.65
CA LYS A 81 -14.51 -3.92 -17.89
C LYS A 81 -13.43 -3.53 -16.87
N TYR A 82 -13.66 -3.79 -15.58
CA TYR A 82 -12.70 -3.45 -14.52
C TYR A 82 -11.41 -4.27 -14.65
N ILE A 83 -11.52 -5.56 -14.97
CA ILE A 83 -10.38 -6.44 -15.21
C ILE A 83 -9.58 -5.98 -16.42
N SER A 84 -10.25 -5.55 -17.50
CA SER A 84 -9.58 -4.96 -18.66
C SER A 84 -8.79 -3.70 -18.29
N LEU A 85 -9.36 -2.81 -17.47
CA LEU A 85 -8.67 -1.61 -17.00
C LEU A 85 -7.43 -1.94 -16.16
N ILE A 86 -7.54 -2.93 -15.26
CA ILE A 86 -6.40 -3.38 -14.46
C ILE A 86 -5.27 -3.94 -15.35
N ARG A 87 -5.62 -4.75 -16.36
CA ARG A 87 -4.63 -5.32 -17.30
C ARG A 87 -3.97 -4.26 -18.16
N GLU A 88 -4.75 -3.33 -18.72
CA GLU A 88 -4.25 -2.18 -19.49
C GLU A 88 -3.30 -1.33 -18.63
N ALA A 89 -3.68 -1.08 -17.37
CA ALA A 89 -2.87 -0.31 -16.43
C ALA A 89 -1.59 -1.03 -16.00
N LEU A 90 -1.65 -2.35 -15.83
CA LEU A 90 -0.50 -3.18 -15.50
C LEU A 90 0.54 -3.18 -16.62
N GLU A 91 0.09 -3.34 -17.87
CA GLU A 91 0.96 -3.32 -19.05
C GLU A 91 1.67 -1.97 -19.22
N ASN A 92 0.95 -0.88 -18.96
CA ASN A 92 1.44 0.48 -19.17
C ASN A 92 2.08 1.13 -17.93
N GLU A 93 2.11 0.43 -16.78
CA GLU A 93 2.48 0.98 -15.47
C GLU A 93 1.76 2.32 -15.18
N SER A 94 0.45 2.37 -15.47
CA SER A 94 -0.37 3.58 -15.39
C SER A 94 -1.37 3.55 -14.23
N PRO A 95 -1.79 4.72 -13.71
CA PRO A 95 -2.66 4.78 -12.55
C PRO A 95 -4.13 4.50 -12.88
N ILE A 96 -4.79 3.87 -11.92
CA ILE A 96 -6.24 3.66 -11.85
C ILE A 96 -6.75 4.07 -10.45
N GLN A 97 -8.02 4.42 -10.36
CA GLN A 97 -8.69 4.59 -9.06
C GLN A 97 -9.44 3.30 -8.70
N VAL A 98 -9.24 2.83 -7.47
CA VAL A 98 -9.74 1.52 -7.02
C VAL A 98 -10.70 1.71 -5.86
N PHE A 99 -11.86 1.09 -5.96
CA PHE A 99 -12.85 1.04 -4.89
C PHE A 99 -13.08 -0.42 -4.48
N ILE A 100 -13.12 -0.66 -3.18
CA ILE A 100 -13.28 -2.00 -2.60
C ILE A 100 -14.57 -2.10 -1.80
N ASN A 101 -15.08 -3.32 -1.66
CA ASN A 101 -16.16 -3.61 -0.72
C ASN A 101 -15.71 -3.29 0.73
N PRO A 102 -16.57 -2.70 1.57
CA PRO A 102 -16.18 -2.28 2.91
C PRO A 102 -15.54 -3.39 3.74
N LYS A 103 -14.35 -3.11 4.28
CA LYS A 103 -13.59 -4.01 5.17
C LYS A 103 -13.18 -5.34 4.50
N THR A 104 -13.21 -5.44 3.18
CA THR A 104 -12.73 -6.61 2.45
C THR A 104 -11.59 -6.23 1.50
N HIS A 105 -10.91 -7.23 0.93
CA HIS A 105 -9.92 -7.05 -0.13
C HIS A 105 -10.54 -7.08 -1.55
N GLU A 106 -11.87 -7.13 -1.64
CA GLU A 106 -12.57 -7.33 -2.90
C GLU A 106 -12.77 -6.02 -3.65
N ILE A 107 -12.20 -5.93 -4.85
CA ILE A 107 -12.36 -4.80 -5.75
C ILE A 107 -13.79 -4.82 -6.29
N ALA A 108 -14.51 -3.73 -6.06
CA ALA A 108 -15.89 -3.56 -6.48
C ALA A 108 -16.01 -2.66 -7.73
N LYS A 109 -15.07 -1.72 -7.90
CA LYS A 109 -15.07 -0.78 -9.03
C LYS A 109 -13.66 -0.28 -9.33
N VAL A 110 -13.40 -0.05 -10.62
CA VAL A 110 -12.15 0.53 -11.12
C VAL A 110 -12.47 1.65 -12.11
N GLU A 111 -11.80 2.78 -11.97
CA GLU A 111 -11.88 3.93 -12.88
C GLU A 111 -10.52 4.26 -13.47
N LYS A 112 -10.50 4.82 -14.69
CA LYS A 112 -9.25 5.29 -15.32
C LYS A 112 -8.67 6.46 -14.53
N GLY A 113 -7.35 6.49 -14.37
CA GLY A 113 -6.65 7.68 -13.89
C GLY A 113 -6.78 8.84 -14.87
N SER A 114 -6.76 10.07 -14.36
CA SER A 114 -6.73 11.28 -15.18
C SER A 114 -5.34 11.53 -15.78
N GLU A 115 -5.24 12.41 -16.77
CA GLU A 115 -3.94 12.84 -17.34
C GLU A 115 -3.03 13.51 -16.30
N GLU A 116 -3.61 14.15 -15.28
CA GLU A 116 -2.84 14.69 -14.16
C GLU A 116 -2.26 13.58 -13.30
N ASP A 117 -3.03 12.51 -13.04
CA ASP A 117 -2.55 11.35 -12.30
C ASP A 117 -1.41 10.66 -13.04
N ILE A 118 -1.56 10.46 -14.36
CA ILE A 118 -0.53 9.86 -15.20
C ILE A 118 0.77 10.67 -15.09
N ARG A 119 0.69 12.00 -15.19
CA ARG A 119 1.87 12.88 -15.05
C ARG A 119 2.48 12.79 -13.65
N TYR A 120 1.66 12.82 -12.61
CA TYR A 120 2.13 12.69 -11.22
C TYR A 120 2.87 11.38 -11.01
N PHE A 121 2.24 10.23 -11.34
CA PHE A 121 2.84 8.92 -11.12
C PHE A 121 4.12 8.72 -11.93
N LYS A 122 4.19 9.19 -13.20
CA LYS A 122 5.44 9.14 -13.98
C LYS A 122 6.58 9.95 -13.35
N SER A 123 6.25 11.06 -12.67
CA SER A 123 7.27 11.90 -12.01
C SER A 123 7.75 11.33 -10.68
N ALA A 124 6.84 10.72 -9.92
CA ALA A 124 7.15 10.14 -8.60
C ALA A 124 7.74 8.73 -8.71
N PHE A 125 7.26 7.94 -9.66
CA PHE A 125 7.64 6.55 -9.89
C PHE A 125 8.53 6.43 -11.12
N THR A 126 9.83 6.40 -10.89
CA THR A 126 10.85 6.65 -11.92
C THR A 126 11.78 5.45 -12.13
N LYS A 127 12.27 5.27 -13.34
CA LYS A 127 13.37 4.32 -13.64
C LYS A 127 14.74 4.88 -13.25
N GLU A 128 14.83 6.18 -12.99
CA GLU A 128 16.09 6.85 -12.67
C GLU A 128 16.50 6.58 -11.23
N ALA A 129 17.71 6.05 -11.05
CA ALA A 129 18.31 5.91 -9.74
C ALA A 129 18.75 7.28 -9.21
N LYS A 130 18.14 7.74 -8.11
CA LYS A 130 18.60 8.91 -7.37
C LYS A 130 19.70 8.50 -6.41
N ASN A 131 20.88 9.08 -6.56
CA ASN A 131 22.00 8.85 -5.65
C ASN A 131 21.80 9.58 -4.32
N GLU A 132 22.27 8.97 -3.23
CA GLU A 132 22.40 9.63 -1.93
C GLU A 132 23.53 10.64 -1.97
N THR A 133 23.29 11.84 -1.43
CA THR A 133 24.28 12.91 -1.37
C THR A 133 25.15 12.82 -0.11
N ASN A 134 24.70 12.08 0.90
CA ASN A 134 25.42 11.90 2.16
C ASN A 134 26.51 10.83 2.04
N LYS A 135 27.74 11.16 2.41
CA LYS A 135 28.88 10.23 2.41
C LYS A 135 28.83 9.30 3.64
N LEU A 136 27.94 8.30 3.59
CA LEU A 136 27.77 7.30 4.65
C LEU A 136 28.63 6.05 4.40
N THR A 137 28.94 5.32 5.46
CA THR A 137 29.68 4.05 5.35
C THR A 137 28.73 2.90 5.02
N SER A 138 28.93 2.21 3.90
CA SER A 138 28.03 1.12 3.46
C SER A 138 28.37 -0.26 4.04
N VAL A 139 29.50 -0.41 4.76
CA VAL A 139 29.94 -1.68 5.35
C VAL A 139 30.26 -1.49 6.83
N LEU A 140 29.50 -2.14 7.70
CA LEU A 140 29.76 -2.13 9.15
C LEU A 140 31.12 -2.79 9.46
N PRO A 141 31.86 -2.29 10.47
CA PRO A 141 33.24 -2.72 10.72
C PRO A 141 33.36 -4.13 11.31
N ASN A 142 32.31 -4.67 11.96
CA ASN A 142 32.33 -6.00 12.57
C ASN A 142 30.93 -6.49 12.98
N ILE A 143 30.83 -7.76 13.39
CA ILE A 143 29.60 -8.38 13.89
C ILE A 143 29.04 -7.72 15.16
N ALA A 144 29.89 -7.18 16.04
CA ALA A 144 29.44 -6.49 17.26
C ALA A 144 28.66 -5.21 16.91
N THR A 145 29.09 -4.48 15.87
CA THR A 145 28.38 -3.30 15.35
C THR A 145 27.06 -3.71 14.70
N LEU A 146 27.03 -4.79 13.92
CA LEU A 146 25.79 -5.34 13.36
C LEU A 146 24.77 -5.67 14.46
N ASN A 147 25.20 -6.35 15.53
CA ASN A 147 24.35 -6.68 16.67
C ASN A 147 23.87 -5.44 17.42
N SER A 148 24.72 -4.41 17.52
CA SER A 148 24.34 -3.12 18.12
C SER A 148 23.27 -2.41 17.29
N MET A 149 23.41 -2.40 15.96
CA MET A 149 22.39 -1.84 15.06
C MET A 149 21.07 -2.59 15.16
N PHE A 150 21.11 -3.93 15.23
CA PHE A 150 19.92 -4.75 15.47
C PHE A 150 19.23 -4.39 16.79
N ALA A 151 19.99 -4.25 17.87
CA ALA A 151 19.45 -3.88 19.18
C ALA A 151 18.81 -2.48 19.17
N LEU A 152 19.44 -1.49 18.54
CA LEU A 152 18.86 -0.15 18.39
C LEU A 152 17.54 -0.17 17.61
N ILE A 153 17.50 -0.92 16.50
CA ILE A 153 16.29 -1.10 15.70
C ILE A 153 15.18 -1.77 16.52
N LYS A 154 15.50 -2.86 17.21
CA LYS A 154 14.54 -3.60 18.04
C LYS A 154 14.01 -2.75 19.19
N ASN A 155 14.84 -1.89 19.77
CA ASN A 155 14.43 -0.95 20.82
C ASN A 155 13.42 0.10 20.33
N GLN A 156 13.32 0.33 19.01
CA GLN A 156 12.28 1.19 18.44
C GLN A 156 10.98 0.46 18.11
N ALA A 157 10.84 -0.83 18.44
CA ALA A 157 9.61 -1.59 18.18
C ALA A 157 8.40 -1.02 18.94
N CYS A 158 7.25 -0.89 18.28
CA CYS A 158 6.01 -0.52 18.96
C CYS A 158 5.64 -1.53 20.05
N GLY A 159 5.23 -1.01 21.22
CA GLY A 159 4.91 -1.81 22.40
C GLY A 159 6.07 -2.00 23.38
N THR A 160 7.26 -1.47 23.10
CA THR A 160 8.34 -1.37 24.08
C THR A 160 8.31 -0.02 24.80
N SER A 161 8.87 0.06 26.01
CA SER A 161 9.03 1.31 26.76
C SER A 161 10.19 2.18 26.24
N THR A 162 11.03 1.64 25.35
CA THR A 162 12.24 2.29 24.84
C THR A 162 12.03 3.01 23.50
N ALA A 163 10.91 2.75 22.82
CA ALA A 163 10.64 3.33 21.51
C ALA A 163 10.23 4.80 21.61
N SER A 164 10.74 5.61 20.68
CA SER A 164 10.26 6.99 20.46
C SER A 164 9.22 7.02 19.34
N SER A 165 8.38 8.05 19.30
CA SER A 165 7.38 8.20 18.24
C SER A 165 7.98 8.75 16.93
N PRO A 166 7.62 8.24 15.75
CA PRO A 166 6.85 7.00 15.54
C PRO A 166 7.71 5.76 15.82
N CYS A 167 7.15 4.82 16.58
CA CYS A 167 7.74 3.50 16.79
C CYS A 167 7.63 2.66 15.51
N ILE A 168 8.47 1.63 15.37
CA ILE A 168 8.46 0.71 14.23
C ILE A 168 7.44 -0.41 14.49
N THR A 169 6.47 -0.56 13.60
CA THR A 169 5.30 -1.43 13.75
C THR A 169 5.58 -2.90 13.43
N PHE A 170 6.69 -3.46 13.92
CA PHE A 170 7.08 -4.86 13.65
C PHE A 170 6.02 -5.88 14.06
N ARG A 171 5.27 -5.59 15.14
CA ARG A 171 4.19 -6.45 15.65
C ARG A 171 2.94 -6.48 14.76
N TYR A 172 2.86 -5.65 13.72
CA TYR A 172 1.76 -5.61 12.77
C TYR A 172 2.26 -5.94 11.34
N PRO A 173 2.34 -7.23 10.99
CA PRO A 173 2.91 -7.67 9.72
C PRO A 173 1.96 -7.55 8.52
N VAL A 174 0.69 -7.14 8.69
CA VAL A 174 -0.30 -7.13 7.59
C VAL A 174 0.17 -6.30 6.39
N ASP A 175 0.71 -5.10 6.63
CA ASP A 175 1.25 -4.21 5.60
C ASP A 175 2.34 -3.29 6.20
N GLY A 176 2.86 -2.33 5.42
CA GLY A 176 3.77 -1.28 5.90
C GLY A 176 5.25 -1.70 5.97
N CYS A 177 5.63 -2.81 5.33
CA CYS A 177 7.01 -3.31 5.31
C CYS A 177 8.00 -2.26 4.77
N TYR A 178 7.60 -1.52 3.74
CA TYR A 178 8.33 -0.40 3.14
C TYR A 178 8.66 0.69 4.17
N ALA A 179 7.68 1.13 4.97
CA ALA A 179 7.87 2.13 6.03
C ALA A 179 8.77 1.59 7.15
N ARG A 180 8.57 0.34 7.59
CA ARG A 180 9.44 -0.30 8.59
C ARG A 180 10.88 -0.35 8.11
N ALA A 181 11.13 -0.81 6.89
CA ALA A 181 12.46 -0.92 6.32
C ALA A 181 13.14 0.46 6.16
N HIS A 182 12.40 1.48 5.77
CA HIS A 182 12.95 2.82 5.64
C HIS A 182 13.27 3.47 7.01
N LYS A 183 12.45 3.19 8.03
CA LYS A 183 12.76 3.62 9.42
C LYS A 183 13.95 2.86 10.01
N MET A 184 14.10 1.57 9.72
CA MET A 184 15.31 0.81 10.09
C MET A 184 16.56 1.41 9.45
N ARG A 185 16.49 1.81 8.18
CA ARG A 185 17.59 2.52 7.51
C ARG A 185 17.93 3.84 8.21
N GLN A 186 16.94 4.66 8.58
CA GLN A 186 17.21 5.91 9.30
C GLN A 186 18.03 5.69 10.57
N ILE A 187 17.78 4.60 11.30
CA ILE A 187 18.57 4.25 12.50
C ILE A 187 20.03 3.98 12.14
N LEU A 188 20.32 3.32 11.01
CA LEU A 188 21.69 3.15 10.51
C LEU A 188 22.31 4.50 10.12
N ILE A 189 21.57 5.37 9.42
CA ILE A 189 22.04 6.70 9.00
C ILE A 189 22.43 7.55 10.23
N ASN A 190 21.61 7.52 11.27
CA ASN A 190 21.89 8.23 12.53
C ASN A 190 23.16 7.72 13.22
N ASN A 191 23.69 6.56 12.82
CA ASN A 191 24.94 5.98 13.29
C ASN A 191 26.06 6.04 12.24
N GLY A 192 25.89 6.80 11.16
CA GLY A 192 26.91 7.02 10.11
C GLY A 192 26.98 5.93 9.04
N TYR A 193 25.96 5.07 8.97
CA TYR A 193 25.92 3.93 8.04
C TYR A 193 24.77 4.01 7.04
N ASP A 194 24.96 3.39 5.89
CA ASP A 194 23.88 3.08 4.97
C ASP A 194 23.81 1.57 4.70
N CYS A 195 22.74 1.12 4.08
CA CYS A 195 22.50 -0.27 3.76
C CYS A 195 21.83 -0.41 2.38
N GLU A 196 21.66 -1.64 1.93
CA GLU A 196 20.79 -1.95 0.82
C GLU A 196 19.36 -2.24 1.32
N LYS A 197 18.41 -2.34 0.40
CA LYS A 197 17.12 -3.01 0.62
C LYS A 197 17.06 -4.26 -0.22
N GLN A 198 16.49 -5.34 0.32
CA GLN A 198 16.12 -6.49 -0.48
C GLN A 198 14.60 -6.56 -0.58
N PHE A 199 14.08 -6.48 -1.81
CA PHE A 199 12.69 -6.71 -2.14
C PHE A 199 12.53 -8.16 -2.61
N VAL A 200 11.57 -8.90 -2.06
CA VAL A 200 11.18 -10.24 -2.53
C VAL A 200 9.73 -10.18 -2.97
N TYR A 201 9.39 -10.79 -4.11
CA TYR A 201 8.07 -10.76 -4.73
C TYR A 201 7.55 -12.19 -4.95
N GLY A 202 6.23 -12.35 -4.98
CA GLY A 202 5.58 -13.62 -5.30
C GLY A 202 4.25 -13.79 -4.58
N ASN A 203 3.75 -15.02 -4.52
CA ASN A 203 2.66 -15.40 -3.63
C ASN A 203 3.24 -15.65 -2.24
N LEU A 204 3.48 -14.59 -1.47
CA LEU A 204 4.16 -14.70 -0.19
C LEU A 204 3.16 -14.96 0.94
N ARG A 205 3.58 -15.78 1.90
CA ARG A 205 2.87 -16.02 3.15
C ARG A 205 3.85 -16.16 4.30
N ALA A 206 3.58 -15.47 5.40
CA ALA A 206 4.43 -15.52 6.58
C ALA A 206 3.59 -15.76 7.84
N SER A 207 4.22 -16.38 8.84
CA SER A 207 3.62 -16.65 10.14
C SER A 207 4.31 -15.85 11.23
N THR A 208 3.52 -15.31 12.14
CA THR A 208 4.00 -14.72 13.41
C THR A 208 4.21 -15.77 14.50
N GLY A 209 3.91 -17.04 14.21
CA GLY A 209 3.75 -18.12 15.20
C GLY A 209 2.31 -18.25 15.70
N THR A 210 1.51 -17.19 15.66
CA THR A 210 0.10 -17.19 16.11
C THR A 210 -0.92 -16.96 15.00
N CYS A 211 -0.52 -16.30 13.92
CA CYS A 211 -1.39 -16.02 12.78
C CYS A 211 -0.56 -15.83 11.50
N CYS A 212 -1.23 -15.96 10.35
CA CYS A 212 -0.62 -15.83 9.04
C CYS A 212 -1.03 -14.53 8.34
N VAL A 213 -0.15 -14.01 7.50
CA VAL A 213 -0.40 -12.90 6.56
C VAL A 213 0.01 -13.31 5.14
N SER A 214 -0.57 -12.66 4.14
CA SER A 214 -0.24 -12.88 2.73
C SER A 214 0.21 -11.56 2.10
N TRP A 215 1.27 -11.64 1.29
CA TRP A 215 1.85 -10.48 0.64
C TRP A 215 2.16 -10.74 -0.84
N SER A 216 2.06 -9.70 -1.65
CA SER A 216 2.57 -9.68 -3.03
C SER A 216 4.08 -9.44 -3.09
N TYR A 217 4.61 -8.77 -2.07
CA TYR A 217 6.04 -8.56 -1.88
C TYR A 217 6.37 -8.29 -0.41
N HIS A 218 7.63 -8.45 -0.02
CA HIS A 218 8.14 -8.02 1.27
C HIS A 218 9.49 -7.32 1.11
N VAL A 219 9.85 -6.46 2.07
CA VAL A 219 11.11 -5.71 2.06
C VAL A 219 11.69 -5.56 3.46
N ALA A 220 13.01 -5.68 3.54
CA ALA A 220 13.80 -5.40 4.73
C ALA A 220 15.15 -4.76 4.36
N ILE A 221 15.90 -4.29 5.36
CA ILE A 221 17.25 -3.77 5.13
C ILE A 221 18.25 -4.94 5.00
N LEU A 222 19.15 -4.83 4.02
CA LEU A 222 20.24 -5.77 3.79
C LEU A 222 21.56 -5.07 4.15
N VAL A 223 22.17 -5.50 5.24
CA VAL A 223 23.30 -4.81 5.88
C VAL A 223 24.59 -5.55 5.58
N SER A 224 25.56 -4.85 4.98
CA SER A 224 26.92 -5.37 4.78
C SER A 224 27.77 -5.14 6.03
N TYR A 225 28.55 -6.14 6.44
CA TYR A 225 29.45 -6.04 7.59
C TYR A 225 30.72 -6.88 7.36
N LYS A 226 31.82 -6.56 8.05
CA LYS A 226 33.02 -7.41 8.08
C LYS A 226 32.87 -8.55 9.11
N ASN A 227 33.15 -9.77 8.71
CA ASN A 227 33.24 -10.91 9.63
C ASN A 227 34.60 -10.94 10.37
N ALA A 228 34.83 -11.94 11.22
CA ALA A 228 36.06 -12.07 12.02
C ALA A 228 37.34 -12.16 11.17
N SER A 229 37.23 -12.61 9.92
CA SER A 229 38.34 -12.69 8.95
C SER A 229 38.48 -11.45 8.06
N GLY A 230 37.69 -10.38 8.30
CA GLY A 230 37.70 -9.16 7.50
C GLY A 230 36.99 -9.27 6.13
N VAL A 231 36.30 -10.39 5.87
CA VAL A 231 35.51 -10.60 4.65
C VAL A 231 34.15 -9.93 4.81
N THR A 232 33.68 -9.25 3.76
CA THR A 232 32.35 -8.62 3.76
C THR A 232 31.28 -9.70 3.60
N GLU A 233 30.35 -9.75 4.54
CA GLU A 233 29.14 -10.56 4.48
C GLU A 233 27.89 -9.66 4.55
N LYS A 234 26.73 -10.22 4.19
CA LYS A 234 25.43 -9.52 4.30
C LYS A 234 24.45 -10.27 5.20
N ARG A 235 23.63 -9.53 5.93
CA ARG A 235 22.50 -10.06 6.72
C ARG A 235 21.28 -9.16 6.59
N ILE A 236 20.10 -9.78 6.60
CA ILE A 236 18.82 -9.07 6.74
C ILE A 236 18.59 -8.74 8.21
N ILE A 237 18.12 -7.52 8.48
CA ILE A 237 17.50 -7.17 9.76
C ILE A 237 16.00 -6.97 9.51
N ASP A 238 15.19 -7.84 10.08
CA ASP A 238 13.72 -7.76 10.03
C ASP A 238 13.10 -8.35 11.31
N PRO A 239 12.94 -7.56 12.37
CA PRO A 239 12.30 -8.01 13.60
C PRO A 239 10.83 -8.42 13.47
N SER A 240 10.15 -8.15 12.34
CA SER A 240 8.78 -8.63 12.12
C SER A 240 8.71 -10.14 11.84
N LEU A 241 9.81 -10.74 11.36
CA LEU A 241 9.95 -12.17 11.13
C LEU A 241 11.01 -12.82 12.04
N PHE A 242 12.09 -12.10 12.35
CA PHE A 242 13.23 -12.60 13.11
C PHE A 242 13.55 -11.68 14.29
N PRO A 243 12.79 -11.77 15.40
CA PRO A 243 12.96 -10.89 16.56
C PRO A 243 14.24 -11.15 17.35
N SER A 244 14.98 -12.23 17.04
CA SER A 244 16.17 -12.66 17.81
C SER A 244 17.50 -12.15 17.26
N GLY A 245 17.57 -11.72 16.00
CA GLY A 245 18.82 -11.20 15.43
C GLY A 245 18.82 -11.08 13.91
N PRO A 246 19.92 -10.56 13.34
CA PRO A 246 20.15 -10.57 11.90
C PRO A 246 20.23 -11.99 11.34
N VAL A 247 19.69 -12.23 10.14
CA VAL A 247 19.67 -13.54 9.48
C VAL A 247 20.21 -13.48 8.06
N THR A 248 20.50 -14.63 7.44
CA THR A 248 20.82 -14.65 6.02
C THR A 248 19.60 -14.26 5.21
N ASP A 249 19.82 -13.67 4.04
CA ASP A 249 18.76 -13.30 3.11
C ASP A 249 17.98 -14.53 2.62
N THR A 250 18.64 -15.67 2.42
CA THR A 250 17.98 -16.96 2.14
C THR A 250 17.02 -17.38 3.25
N ALA A 251 17.44 -17.32 4.53
CA ALA A 251 16.56 -17.66 5.63
C ALA A 251 15.35 -16.70 5.71
N TRP A 252 15.59 -15.41 5.45
CA TRP A 252 14.53 -14.41 5.41
C TRP A 252 13.52 -14.64 4.28
N ARG A 253 13.97 -14.90 3.05
CA ARG A 253 13.07 -15.22 1.93
C ARG A 253 12.29 -16.51 2.18
N ASN A 254 12.90 -17.52 2.81
CA ASN A 254 12.20 -18.76 3.17
C ASN A 254 11.08 -18.52 4.19
N ALA A 255 11.25 -17.60 5.14
CA ALA A 255 10.18 -17.21 6.06
C ALA A 255 9.02 -16.47 5.38
N CYS A 256 9.25 -15.89 4.20
CA CYS A 256 8.22 -15.26 3.37
C CYS A 256 7.40 -16.26 2.53
N ILE A 257 7.77 -17.54 2.51
CA ILE A 257 7.05 -18.61 1.80
C ILE A 257 6.66 -19.74 2.76
N ASN A 258 6.17 -19.37 3.93
CA ASN A 258 5.75 -20.33 4.94
C ASN A 258 4.49 -21.08 4.47
N THR A 259 4.68 -22.31 3.99
CA THR A 259 3.61 -23.16 3.45
C THR A 259 2.62 -23.67 4.49
N SER A 260 2.93 -23.54 5.80
CA SER A 260 1.93 -23.78 6.84
C SER A 260 0.78 -22.76 6.80
N CYS A 261 0.97 -21.64 6.11
CA CYS A 261 -0.04 -20.60 5.91
C CYS A 261 -0.84 -20.76 4.59
N GLY A 262 -0.59 -21.82 3.81
CA GLY A 262 -1.17 -22.06 2.49
C GLY A 262 -0.13 -22.02 1.36
N SER A 263 -0.58 -22.09 0.10
CA SER A 263 0.30 -22.03 -1.07
C SER A 263 1.14 -20.74 -1.04
N ALA A 264 2.45 -20.89 -1.22
CA ALA A 264 3.38 -19.78 -1.22
C ALA A 264 4.61 -20.06 -2.09
N SER A 265 5.08 -19.04 -2.81
CA SER A 265 6.24 -19.13 -3.69
C SER A 265 6.89 -17.76 -3.92
N VAL A 266 8.20 -17.75 -4.12
CA VAL A 266 8.94 -16.56 -4.57
C VAL A 266 8.97 -16.56 -6.09
N SER A 267 8.59 -15.45 -6.71
CA SER A 267 8.74 -15.24 -8.15
C SER A 267 10.06 -14.56 -8.49
N SER A 268 10.49 -13.59 -7.68
CA SER A 268 11.75 -12.87 -7.88
C SER A 268 12.22 -12.16 -6.60
N TYR A 269 13.46 -11.70 -6.58
CA TYR A 269 13.95 -10.75 -5.59
C TYR A 269 14.98 -9.80 -6.22
N ALA A 270 15.15 -8.62 -5.64
CA ALA A 270 16.12 -7.63 -6.09
C ALA A 270 16.70 -6.85 -4.91
N ASN A 271 18.02 -6.62 -4.95
CA ASN A 271 18.69 -5.70 -4.05
C ASN A 271 18.70 -4.29 -4.67
N THR A 272 18.59 -3.26 -3.82
CA THR A 272 18.62 -1.85 -4.23
C THR A 272 19.40 -1.02 -3.22
N ALA A 273 19.74 0.22 -3.60
CA ALA A 273 20.24 1.21 -2.66
C ALA A 273 19.23 1.46 -1.51
N GLY A 274 19.74 1.79 -0.32
CA GLY A 274 18.93 1.95 0.89
C GLY A 274 17.82 3.00 0.76
N ASN A 275 18.07 4.06 0.01
CA ASN A 275 17.15 5.18 -0.18
C ASN A 275 15.91 4.83 -1.02
N VAL A 276 15.91 3.70 -1.74
CA VAL A 276 14.72 3.21 -2.42
C VAL A 276 13.67 2.84 -1.37
N TYR A 277 12.51 3.49 -1.44
CA TYR A 277 11.37 3.26 -0.54
C TYR A 277 10.54 2.06 -1.01
N TYR A 278 10.26 2.02 -2.31
CA TYR A 278 9.59 0.91 -2.97
C TYR A 278 10.20 0.68 -4.37
N ARG A 279 10.20 -0.57 -4.82
CA ARG A 279 10.59 -0.98 -6.17
C ARG A 279 9.46 -1.79 -6.81
N SER A 280 8.98 -1.44 -8.01
CA SER A 280 8.06 -2.32 -8.77
C SER A 280 8.79 -3.55 -9.29
N PRO A 281 8.05 -4.64 -9.62
CA PRO A 281 8.58 -5.75 -10.40
C PRO A 281 9.31 -5.32 -11.67
N THR A 282 8.88 -4.24 -12.34
CA THR A 282 9.48 -3.70 -13.57
C THR A 282 10.71 -2.79 -13.32
N ALA A 283 11.18 -2.67 -12.07
CA ALA A 283 12.32 -1.84 -11.65
C ALA A 283 12.11 -0.32 -11.71
N SER A 284 10.87 0.17 -11.55
CA SER A 284 10.63 1.58 -11.17
C SER A 284 10.82 1.75 -9.67
N TYR A 285 11.31 2.91 -9.26
CA TYR A 285 11.63 3.27 -7.88
C TYR A 285 10.74 4.40 -7.38
N LEU A 286 10.32 4.28 -6.13
CA LEU A 286 9.70 5.33 -5.35
C LEU A 286 10.63 5.70 -4.19
N TYR A 287 10.64 6.97 -3.80
CA TYR A 287 11.52 7.53 -2.78
C TYR A 287 10.72 8.22 -1.68
N ASP A 288 11.25 8.23 -0.47
CA ASP A 288 10.70 8.92 0.71
C ASP A 288 11.85 9.53 1.52
N ASN A 289 12.62 10.40 0.87
CA ASN A 289 13.92 10.87 1.38
C ASN A 289 13.83 11.58 2.73
N ASN A 290 12.67 12.18 3.03
CA ASN A 290 12.43 12.92 4.27
C ASN A 290 11.60 12.11 5.30
N LEU A 291 11.32 10.83 5.02
CA LEU A 291 10.50 9.95 5.86
C LEU A 291 9.08 10.47 6.12
N VAL A 292 8.53 11.28 5.21
CA VAL A 292 7.18 11.85 5.35
C VAL A 292 6.16 10.71 5.29
N ASN A 293 6.25 9.87 4.25
CA ASN A 293 5.35 8.73 4.10
C ASN A 293 5.60 7.71 5.21
N THR A 294 6.87 7.39 5.47
CA THR A 294 7.32 6.44 6.49
C THR A 294 6.71 6.77 7.85
N ASN A 295 6.90 8.00 8.32
CA ASN A 295 6.44 8.38 9.65
C ASN A 295 4.91 8.45 9.73
N CYS A 296 4.23 8.87 8.66
CA CYS A 296 2.77 8.86 8.59
C CYS A 296 2.21 7.44 8.71
N VAL A 297 2.71 6.50 7.92
CA VAL A 297 2.26 5.08 7.94
C VAL A 297 2.53 4.44 9.29
N LEU A 298 3.74 4.63 9.85
CA LEU A 298 4.07 4.09 11.18
C LEU A 298 3.18 4.65 12.28
N ASN A 299 2.81 5.92 12.22
CA ASN A 299 1.86 6.51 13.18
C ASN A 299 0.48 5.89 13.07
N ILE A 300 -0.06 5.74 11.87
CA ILE A 300 -1.38 5.12 11.63
C ILE A 300 -1.40 3.68 12.16
N PHE A 301 -0.32 2.93 11.97
CA PHE A 301 -0.24 1.53 12.41
C PHE A 301 0.30 1.32 13.83
N SER A 302 0.65 2.38 14.56
CA SER A 302 1.37 2.32 15.85
C SER A 302 0.67 1.48 16.92
N SER A 303 -0.66 1.56 16.98
CA SER A 303 -1.50 0.82 17.94
C SER A 303 -1.84 -0.60 17.48
N LEU A 304 -1.59 -0.95 16.22
CA LEU A 304 -1.97 -2.23 15.64
C LEU A 304 -0.97 -3.34 16.02
N SER A 305 -1.46 -4.58 16.03
CA SER A 305 -0.68 -5.77 16.35
C SER A 305 -1.36 -7.03 15.81
N GLY A 306 -0.58 -8.06 15.54
CA GLY A 306 -1.07 -9.32 14.97
C GLY A 306 -1.50 -9.17 13.51
N CYS A 307 -2.32 -10.10 13.03
CA CYS A 307 -2.72 -10.18 11.62
C CYS A 307 -4.06 -9.49 11.34
N SER A 308 -4.50 -8.57 12.20
CA SER A 308 -5.76 -7.85 12.06
C SER A 308 -5.62 -6.40 12.55
N PRO A 309 -6.30 -5.43 11.92
CA PRO A 309 -7.23 -5.60 10.79
C PRO A 309 -6.52 -5.99 9.48
N SER A 310 -7.25 -6.64 8.58
CA SER A 310 -6.84 -6.96 7.21
C SER A 310 -8.09 -6.86 6.32
N PRO A 311 -8.20 -5.87 5.40
CA PRO A 311 -7.14 -4.94 4.99
C PRO A 311 -6.63 -4.01 6.10
N ALA A 312 -5.38 -3.56 5.99
CA ALA A 312 -4.83 -2.53 6.84
C ALA A 312 -5.59 -1.20 6.67
N PRO A 313 -5.62 -0.31 7.68
CA PRO A 313 -6.25 1.00 7.54
C PRO A 313 -5.68 1.79 6.36
N ASN A 314 -6.53 2.61 5.74
CA ASN A 314 -6.16 3.41 4.58
C ASN A 314 -5.02 4.39 4.93
N VAL A 315 -3.95 4.34 4.15
CA VAL A 315 -2.78 5.23 4.25
C VAL A 315 -2.59 6.11 3.00
N GLY A 316 -3.57 6.16 2.10
CA GLY A 316 -3.57 6.99 0.89
C GLY A 316 -3.51 8.51 1.17
N GLY A 317 -3.81 8.93 2.41
CA GLY A 317 -3.59 10.30 2.86
C GLY A 317 -2.14 10.63 3.24
N CYS A 318 -1.23 9.66 3.26
CA CYS A 318 0.18 9.90 3.55
C CYS A 318 0.93 10.39 2.30
N GLY A 319 1.45 11.62 2.35
CA GLY A 319 2.28 12.23 1.30
C GLY A 319 3.73 11.73 1.28
N PHE A 320 4.59 12.44 0.53
CA PHE A 320 6.04 12.19 0.36
C PHE A 320 6.84 13.49 0.55
#